data_AF-A0A6N9P817-F1
#
_entry.id   AF-A0A6N9P817-F1
#
_cell.length_a   1.000
_cell.length_b   1.000
_cell.length_c   1.000
_cell.angle_alpha   90.00
_cell.angle_beta   90.00
_cell.angle_gamma   90.00
#
_symmetry.space_group_name_H-M   'P 1'
#
loop_
_entity.id
_entity.type
_entity.pdbx_description
1 polymer ?
#
loop_
_entity_poly.entity_id
_entity_poly.type
_entity_poly.pdbx_seq_one_letter_code
_entity_poly.pdbx_strand_id
1 'polypeptide(L)'
;MFWDRFKKPKTPEPPRATTTDVQFKNVAPMASGKVQTSERQCPADCWETVERCITEMLEGDAEFVTLTLAEISSNVRYVQSCLNDDGIYIELGVEEGGHTRLISKYCAEEECFDIFEEFFREGTVSDRSGYSPTEFFV
;
A
#
# COMPACT_ATOMS: atom_id res chain seq x y z
N MET A 1 34.37 11.51 -29.13
CA MET A 1 34.42 12.34 -27.91
C MET A 1 33.94 13.75 -28.23
N PHE A 2 32.65 14.04 -28.21
CA PHE A 2 32.09 15.40 -28.19
C PHE A 2 30.61 15.21 -27.82
N TRP A 3 30.08 16.02 -26.90
CA TRP A 3 28.68 16.05 -26.39
C TRP A 3 28.31 15.24 -25.13
N ASP A 4 29.09 15.33 -24.04
CA ASP A 4 28.62 14.89 -22.71
C ASP A 4 29.11 15.83 -21.60
N ARG A 5 28.82 17.14 -21.69
CA ARG A 5 29.38 18.09 -20.72
C ARG A 5 28.49 19.21 -20.18
N PHE A 6 27.18 19.21 -20.41
CA PHE A 6 26.30 20.22 -19.81
C PHE A 6 24.92 19.67 -19.40
N LYS A 7 24.87 18.66 -18.53
CA LYS A 7 23.72 18.55 -17.62
C LYS A 7 24.00 19.48 -16.45
N LYS A 8 23.29 20.62 -16.40
CA LYS A 8 23.31 21.48 -15.20
C LYS A 8 22.89 20.61 -14.00
N PRO A 9 23.56 20.70 -12.84
CA PRO A 9 23.05 20.05 -11.63
C PRO A 9 21.64 20.58 -11.40
N LYS A 10 20.66 19.66 -11.29
CA LYS A 10 19.30 20.02 -10.87
C LYS A 10 19.45 20.63 -9.49
N THR A 11 19.14 21.92 -9.34
CA THR A 11 19.02 22.55 -8.03
C THR A 11 18.02 21.72 -7.22
N PRO A 12 18.33 21.31 -5.98
CA PRO A 12 17.35 20.61 -5.16
C PRO A 12 16.12 21.50 -5.04
N GLU A 13 14.96 20.95 -5.43
CA GLU A 13 13.69 21.64 -5.20
C GLU A 13 13.55 21.89 -3.70
N PRO A 14 13.05 23.06 -3.28
CA PRO A 14 12.76 23.30 -1.87
C PRO A 14 11.82 22.20 -1.36
N PRO A 15 11.99 21.73 -0.10
CA PRO A 15 11.13 20.71 0.46
C PRO A 15 9.68 21.19 0.36
N ARG A 16 8.87 20.41 -0.37
CA ARG A 16 7.42 20.64 -0.46
C ARG A 16 6.83 20.32 0.91
N ALA A 17 5.91 21.15 1.37
CA ALA A 17 5.23 20.89 2.64
C ALA A 17 4.41 19.60 2.51
N THR A 18 4.37 18.82 3.60
CA THR A 18 3.53 17.64 3.71
C THR A 18 2.50 17.81 4.84
N THR A 19 1.41 17.05 4.78
CA THR A 19 0.40 16.94 5.83
C THR A 19 0.00 15.49 6.02
N THR A 20 -0.42 15.14 7.23
CA THR A 20 -1.01 13.84 7.57
C THR A 20 -2.52 13.94 7.83
N ASP A 21 -3.09 15.15 7.81
CA ASP A 21 -4.53 15.39 8.04
C ASP A 21 -5.32 15.27 6.73
N VAL A 22 -5.12 14.16 6.02
CA VAL A 22 -5.92 13.79 4.85
C VAL A 22 -6.91 12.73 5.26
N GLN A 23 -8.19 13.00 5.01
CA GLN A 23 -9.29 12.12 5.35
C GLN A 23 -9.98 11.67 4.08
N PHE A 24 -10.07 10.36 3.90
CA PHE A 24 -10.75 9.74 2.76
C PHE A 24 -12.16 9.32 3.15
N LYS A 25 -13.06 9.28 2.18
CA LYS A 25 -14.40 8.72 2.39
C LYS A 25 -14.26 7.20 2.57
N ASN A 26 -15.03 6.63 3.50
CA ASN A 26 -15.11 5.18 3.64
C ASN A 26 -15.57 4.53 2.34
N VAL A 27 -14.95 3.40 2.03
CA VAL A 27 -15.31 2.59 0.86
C VAL A 27 -16.59 1.82 1.20
N ALA A 28 -17.59 1.88 0.34
CA ALA A 28 -18.84 1.15 0.53
C ALA A 28 -18.60 -0.38 0.61
N PRO A 29 -19.34 -1.13 1.46
CA PRO A 29 -19.25 -2.58 1.54
C PRO A 29 -19.28 -3.24 0.17
N MET A 30 -18.49 -4.31 0.00
CA MET A 30 -18.37 -5.01 -1.28
C MET A 30 -18.99 -6.39 -1.18
N ALA A 31 -19.51 -6.90 -2.30
CA ALA A 31 -20.11 -8.24 -2.34
C ALA A 31 -19.09 -9.37 -2.18
N SER A 32 -17.83 -9.12 -2.58
CA SER A 32 -16.71 -10.06 -2.46
C SER A 32 -15.40 -9.31 -2.26
N GLY A 33 -14.42 -9.98 -1.66
CA GLY A 33 -13.05 -9.48 -1.58
C GLY A 33 -12.37 -9.46 -2.95
N LYS A 34 -11.34 -8.64 -3.08
CA LYS A 34 -10.53 -8.52 -4.29
C LYS A 34 -9.07 -8.24 -3.98
N VAL A 35 -8.20 -8.72 -4.85
CA VAL A 35 -6.82 -8.26 -4.96
C VAL A 35 -6.67 -7.52 -6.30
N GLN A 36 -6.03 -6.36 -6.26
CA GLN A 36 -5.87 -5.48 -7.42
C GLN A 36 -4.40 -5.12 -7.57
N THR A 37 -3.89 -5.13 -8.79
CA THR A 37 -2.57 -4.63 -9.16
C THR A 37 -2.70 -3.52 -10.20
N SER A 38 -1.58 -2.95 -10.65
CA SER A 38 -1.57 -2.01 -11.79
C SER A 38 -2.11 -2.64 -13.08
N GLU A 39 -1.93 -3.95 -13.24
CA GLU A 39 -2.26 -4.67 -14.47
C GLU A 39 -3.68 -5.25 -14.48
N ARG A 40 -4.20 -5.64 -13.31
CA ARG A 40 -5.47 -6.38 -13.24
C ARG A 40 -6.14 -6.32 -11.88
N GLN A 41 -7.39 -6.81 -11.87
CA GLN A 41 -8.14 -7.09 -10.65
C GLN A 41 -8.57 -8.56 -10.66
N CYS A 42 -8.38 -9.26 -9.54
CA CYS A 42 -8.78 -10.65 -9.35
C CYS A 42 -9.66 -10.78 -8.09
N PRO A 43 -10.56 -11.77 -8.05
CA PRO A 43 -11.20 -12.18 -6.80
C PRO A 43 -10.14 -12.61 -5.77
N ALA A 44 -10.32 -12.21 -4.51
CA ALA A 44 -9.47 -12.68 -3.40
C ALA A 44 -10.09 -13.93 -2.77
N ASP A 45 -10.28 -14.99 -3.57
CA ASP A 45 -10.96 -16.22 -3.13
C ASP A 45 -9.99 -17.23 -2.49
N CYS A 46 -8.69 -17.13 -2.79
CA CYS A 46 -7.65 -17.99 -2.23
C CYS A 46 -6.33 -17.22 -2.04
N TRP A 47 -5.52 -17.70 -1.10
CA TRP A 47 -4.26 -17.06 -0.74
C TRP A 47 -3.27 -17.04 -1.91
N GLU A 48 -3.20 -18.12 -2.70
CA GLU A 48 -2.26 -18.25 -3.82
C GLU A 48 -2.45 -17.16 -4.89
N THR A 49 -3.68 -16.64 -5.04
CA THR A 49 -3.96 -15.52 -5.95
C THR A 49 -3.39 -14.22 -5.40
N VAL A 50 -3.50 -13.99 -4.09
CA VAL A 50 -2.96 -12.81 -3.41
C VAL A 50 -1.44 -12.87 -3.41
N GLU A 51 -0.87 -14.01 -2.99
CA GLU A 51 0.57 -14.28 -2.96
C GLU A 51 1.21 -13.99 -4.32
N ARG A 52 0.65 -14.52 -5.41
CA ARG A 52 1.12 -14.23 -6.76
C ARG A 52 1.11 -12.74 -7.10
N CYS A 53 0.09 -11.99 -6.69
CA CYS A 53 0.03 -10.55 -6.93
C CYS A 53 1.08 -9.78 -6.13
N ILE A 54 1.44 -10.25 -4.93
CA ILE A 54 2.55 -9.69 -4.15
C ILE A 54 3.86 -10.00 -4.88
N THR A 55 4.09 -11.24 -5.30
CA THR A 55 5.30 -11.63 -6.05
C THR A 55 5.49 -10.81 -7.32
N GLU A 56 4.44 -10.62 -8.13
CA GLU A 56 4.51 -9.80 -9.34
C GLU A 56 4.89 -8.34 -9.03
N MET A 57 4.42 -7.78 -7.91
CA MET A 57 4.79 -6.44 -7.47
C MET A 57 6.27 -6.38 -7.04
N LEU A 58 6.78 -7.42 -6.39
CA LEU A 58 8.19 -7.52 -5.99
C LEU A 58 9.12 -7.76 -7.19
N GLU A 59 8.67 -8.48 -8.21
CA GLU A 59 9.40 -8.73 -9.46
C GLU A 59 9.40 -7.51 -10.39
N GLY A 60 8.59 -6.49 -10.10
CA GLY A 60 8.44 -5.27 -10.90
C GLY A 60 7.47 -5.43 -12.08
N ASP A 61 6.73 -6.53 -12.14
CA ASP A 61 5.68 -6.78 -13.12
C ASP A 61 4.38 -6.01 -12.80
N ALA A 62 4.24 -5.51 -11.56
CA ALA A 62 3.17 -4.63 -11.13
C ALA A 62 3.70 -3.47 -10.26
N GLU A 63 3.13 -2.27 -10.44
CA GLU A 63 3.56 -1.09 -9.66
C GLU A 63 3.06 -1.12 -8.20
N PHE A 64 1.95 -1.82 -7.95
CA PHE A 64 1.34 -1.94 -6.62
C PHE A 64 0.49 -3.20 -6.53
N VAL A 65 0.15 -3.56 -5.29
CA VAL A 65 -0.87 -4.54 -4.95
C VAL A 65 -1.77 -3.99 -3.83
N THR A 66 -3.08 -4.14 -3.97
CA THR A 66 -4.08 -3.75 -2.96
C THR A 66 -5.01 -4.94 -2.71
N LEU A 67 -5.08 -5.40 -1.46
CA LEU A 67 -6.05 -6.38 -0.99
C LEU A 67 -7.19 -5.65 -0.26
N THR A 68 -8.43 -5.91 -0.65
CA THR A 68 -9.64 -5.40 -0.01
C THR A 68 -10.58 -6.57 0.28
N LEU A 69 -11.06 -6.69 1.51
CA LEU A 69 -12.05 -7.71 1.87
C LEU A 69 -13.49 -7.23 1.64
N ALA A 70 -14.42 -8.19 1.52
CA ALA A 70 -15.85 -7.90 1.37
C ALA A 70 -16.39 -7.09 2.57
N GLU A 71 -16.05 -7.58 3.76
CA GLU A 71 -16.44 -7.01 5.05
C GLU A 71 -15.23 -6.41 5.76
N ILE A 72 -15.43 -5.27 6.45
CA ILE A 72 -14.42 -4.73 7.36
C ILE A 72 -14.49 -5.52 8.64
N SER A 73 -13.33 -6.02 9.07
CA SER A 73 -13.12 -6.47 10.44
C SER A 73 -12.08 -5.56 11.09
N SER A 74 -12.21 -5.32 12.40
CA SER A 74 -11.15 -4.69 13.19
C SER A 74 -10.58 -3.41 12.56
N ASN A 75 -11.48 -2.57 12.03
CA ASN A 75 -11.27 -1.26 11.42
C ASN A 75 -10.23 -1.13 10.29
N VAL A 76 -9.70 -2.22 9.74
CA VAL A 76 -8.84 -2.19 8.54
C VAL A 76 -9.69 -2.48 7.32
N ARG A 77 -9.66 -1.56 6.35
CA ARG A 77 -10.43 -1.65 5.11
C ARG A 77 -9.66 -2.34 3.99
N TYR A 78 -8.38 -2.02 3.87
CA TYR A 78 -7.50 -2.57 2.86
C TYR A 78 -6.05 -2.54 3.31
N VAL A 79 -5.25 -3.42 2.72
CA VAL A 79 -3.79 -3.41 2.75
C VAL A 79 -3.31 -3.11 1.35
N GLN A 80 -2.37 -2.19 1.20
CA GLN A 80 -1.73 -1.85 -0.07
C GLN A 80 -0.23 -1.87 0.09
N SER A 81 0.49 -2.31 -0.93
CA SER A 81 1.95 -2.24 -0.98
C SER A 81 2.46 -1.88 -2.36
N CYS A 82 3.62 -1.25 -2.39
CA CYS A 82 4.45 -1.05 -3.58
C CYS A 82 5.94 -1.24 -3.25
N LEU A 83 6.74 -1.45 -4.28
CA LEU A 83 8.20 -1.47 -4.19
C LEU A 83 8.75 -0.17 -4.79
N ASN A 84 9.56 0.56 -4.01
CA ASN A 84 10.23 1.79 -4.46
C ASN A 84 11.74 1.73 -4.18
N ASP A 85 12.46 2.83 -4.47
CA ASP A 85 13.91 2.91 -4.28
C ASP A 85 14.37 2.71 -2.82
N ASP A 86 13.49 2.97 -1.85
CA ASP A 86 13.76 2.83 -0.41
C ASP A 86 13.34 1.46 0.16
N GLY A 87 12.57 0.66 -0.60
CA GLY A 87 12.15 -0.68 -0.24
C GLY A 87 10.65 -0.94 -0.42
N ILE A 88 10.14 -1.94 0.30
CA ILE A 88 8.72 -2.30 0.28
C ILE A 88 7.98 -1.36 1.23
N TYR A 89 7.07 -0.60 0.67
CA TYR A 89 6.24 0.36 1.40
C TYR A 89 4.82 -0.18 1.52
N ILE A 90 4.38 -0.43 2.75
CA ILE A 90 3.06 -0.98 3.04
C ILE A 90 2.18 0.05 3.74
N GLU A 91 0.92 0.14 3.32
CA GLU A 91 -0.08 1.08 3.79
C GLU A 91 -1.37 0.35 4.19
N LEU A 92 -1.97 0.78 5.29
CA LEU A 92 -3.27 0.33 5.76
C LEU A 92 -4.30 1.46 5.63
N GLY A 93 -5.44 1.14 5.02
CA GLY A 93 -6.63 1.98 5.10
C GLY A 93 -7.38 1.67 6.39
N VAL A 94 -7.36 2.58 7.37
CA VAL A 94 -7.98 2.39 8.69
C VAL A 94 -9.23 3.28 8.81
N GLU A 95 -10.38 2.68 9.11
CA GLU A 95 -11.60 3.43 9.40
C GLU A 95 -11.59 3.97 10.84
N GLU A 96 -11.78 5.29 10.97
CA GLU A 96 -11.87 6.00 12.23
C GLU A 96 -12.87 7.17 12.08
N GLY A 97 -13.82 7.32 13.00
CA GLY A 97 -14.70 8.51 13.02
C GLY A 97 -15.47 8.81 11.72
N GLY A 98 -15.88 7.77 10.98
CA GLY A 98 -16.63 7.90 9.71
C GLY A 98 -15.80 8.28 8.49
N HIS A 99 -14.48 8.28 8.62
CA HIS A 99 -13.52 8.50 7.53
C HIS A 99 -12.44 7.42 7.55
N THR A 100 -11.71 7.30 6.45
CA THR A 100 -10.54 6.44 6.34
C THR A 100 -9.27 7.29 6.45
N ARG A 101 -8.35 6.86 7.30
CA ARG A 101 -7.00 7.40 7.44
C ARG A 101 -5.99 6.38 6.97
N LEU A 102 -4.86 6.87 6.50
CA LEU A 102 -3.79 6.03 5.98
C LEU A 102 -2.63 6.03 6.96
N ILE A 103 -2.20 4.83 7.33
CA ILE A 103 -0.98 4.61 8.11
C ILE A 103 -0.06 3.69 7.31
N SER A 104 1.23 3.92 7.40
CA SER A 104 2.21 3.23 6.57
C SER A 104 3.52 2.99 7.29
N LYS A 105 4.30 2.05 6.77
CA LYS A 105 5.69 1.78 7.16
C LYS A 105 6.46 1.16 5.99
N TYR A 106 7.78 1.15 6.11
CA TYR A 106 8.62 0.25 5.33
C TYR A 106 8.71 -1.10 6.05
N CYS A 107 8.76 -2.19 5.30
CA CYS A 107 8.85 -3.55 5.84
C CYS A 107 9.83 -4.40 5.04
N ALA A 108 10.23 -5.54 5.63
CA ALA A 108 10.92 -6.59 4.89
C ALA A 108 9.95 -7.36 3.98
N GLU A 109 10.49 -8.18 3.07
CA GLU A 109 9.69 -9.01 2.16
C GLU A 109 8.81 -10.02 2.91
N GLU A 110 9.39 -10.78 3.83
CA GLU A 110 8.67 -11.74 4.68
C GLU A 110 7.53 -11.07 5.46
N GLU A 111 7.82 -9.90 6.05
CA GLU A 111 6.84 -9.11 6.79
C GLU A 111 5.69 -8.62 5.88
N CYS A 112 5.97 -8.29 4.61
CA CYS A 112 4.92 -7.94 3.64
C CYS A 112 3.96 -9.12 3.43
N PHE A 113 4.48 -10.32 3.19
CA PHE A 113 3.66 -11.52 3.04
C PHE A 113 2.85 -11.81 4.31
N ASP A 114 3.48 -11.75 5.49
CA ASP A 114 2.81 -11.98 6.77
C ASP A 114 1.63 -11.02 6.99
N ILE A 115 1.81 -9.72 6.69
CA ILE A 115 0.75 -8.71 6.84
C ILE A 115 -0.41 -8.97 5.87
N PHE A 116 -0.12 -9.28 4.60
CA PHE A 116 -1.17 -9.62 3.64
C PHE A 116 -1.88 -10.90 4.02
N GLU A 117 -1.18 -11.91 4.53
CA GLU A 117 -1.76 -13.19 4.92
C GLU A 117 -2.65 -13.03 6.16
N GLU A 118 -2.18 -12.31 7.18
CA GLU A 118 -2.98 -11.98 8.36
C GLU A 118 -4.25 -11.25 7.94
N PHE A 119 -4.12 -10.23 7.10
CA PHE A 119 -5.29 -9.49 6.62
C PHE A 119 -6.22 -10.36 5.79
N PHE A 120 -5.69 -11.25 4.94
CA PHE A 120 -6.51 -12.16 4.14
C PHE A 120 -7.31 -13.15 4.99
N ARG A 121 -6.70 -13.73 6.02
CA ARG A 121 -7.30 -14.78 6.85
C ARG A 121 -8.20 -14.22 7.95
N GLU A 122 -7.72 -13.19 8.63
CA GLU A 122 -8.32 -12.69 9.87
C GLU A 122 -9.03 -11.35 9.68
N GLY A 123 -8.84 -10.69 8.53
CA GLY A 123 -9.40 -9.38 8.23
C GLY A 123 -8.83 -8.26 9.07
N THR A 124 -7.67 -8.45 9.69
CA THR A 124 -7.00 -7.45 10.52
C THR A 124 -5.49 -7.46 10.30
N VAL A 125 -4.83 -6.45 10.86
CA VAL A 125 -3.38 -6.38 11.01
C VAL A 125 -3.15 -6.03 12.49
N SER A 126 -2.73 -7.03 13.27
CA SER A 126 -2.68 -6.94 14.73
C SER A 126 -1.45 -6.15 15.19
N ASP A 127 -0.30 -6.42 14.59
CA ASP A 127 0.92 -5.67 14.88
C ASP A 127 0.98 -4.39 14.05
N ARG A 128 0.46 -3.31 14.64
CA ARG A 128 0.56 -1.96 14.08
C ARG A 128 1.75 -1.18 14.62
N SER A 129 2.71 -1.85 15.28
CA SER A 129 3.95 -1.20 15.69
C SER A 129 4.75 -0.76 14.45
N GLY A 130 5.39 0.40 14.55
CA GLY A 130 6.17 0.99 13.45
C GLY A 130 5.35 1.69 12.37
N TYR A 131 4.03 1.54 12.34
CA TYR A 131 3.18 2.33 11.45
C TYR A 131 3.09 3.78 11.91
N SER A 132 3.14 4.70 10.94
CA SER A 132 2.97 6.14 11.14
C SER A 132 1.91 6.68 10.19
N PRO A 133 1.23 7.81 10.50
CA PRO A 133 0.33 8.45 9.53
C PRO A 133 1.03 8.73 8.19
N THR A 134 0.40 8.38 7.08
CA THR A 134 0.94 8.64 5.74
C THR A 134 0.99 10.15 5.47
N GLU A 135 2.11 10.61 4.92
CA GLU A 135 2.32 12.02 4.54
C GLU A 135 1.90 12.29 3.09
N PHE A 136 1.20 13.41 2.87
CA PHE A 136 0.76 13.87 1.56
C PHE A 136 1.32 15.25 1.25
N PHE A 137 1.81 15.46 0.03
CA PHE A 137 2.22 16.78 -0.44
C PHE A 137 1.04 17.74 -0.53
N VAL A 138 1.26 19.01 -0.15
CA VAL A 138 0.31 20.13 -0.26
C VAL A 138 0.81 21.25 -1.17
#